data_AF-A0A3N5U002-F1
#
_entry.id   AF-A0A3N5U002-F1
#
_cell.length_a   1.000
_cell.length_b   1.000
_cell.length_c   1.000
_cell.angle_alpha   90.00
_cell.angle_beta   90.00
_cell.angle_gamma   90.00
#
_symmetry.space_group_name_H-M   'P 1'
#
loop_
_entity.id
_entity.type
_entity.pdbx_description
1 polymer ?
#
loop_
_entity_poly.entity_id
_entity_poly.type
_entity_poly.pdbx_seq_one_letter_code
_entity_poly.pdbx_strand_id
1 'polypeptide(L)'
;MVEMEKPDFLFILNNSLSYPEPPFNPDKPYPEARFAFPDLDPGNKVYEAVRNLLEKSGLDRENQGSPAWNPFRGLVKDGETIVIKPNLVMHEPPDAGGKHCMTTHGSIIRPLLDFIYLLQCQENIKVNVIIADVPIQGASFAAIMEETGIRALADYYTCHFDLSLACLDLRRQIARIDSSGFLTTTEAPGDPAGYEHVTLPESFLDDISSKSKWLCPGYGDVNPVAKQAWRNQTMKHYYVIPRSILKARLFINLPKIKTHKKAGVTLAMKNLIGIVGDKSWLPHFQRGSRKQGGDEFDDDQFLLKILTSNAERLLQSRSRLLWKITRFINRKFIKRIFRKDLRKRATSDTAALPSKAGRHNFFLNGDWYGNDTIWRPILDLNRLLWTTDNRGVLTGKQQRSYICIGEGIIAGERNGPLEPAARRTGLLTLGCNPVIHDICCSRLMGFDWRKIPQLREAKRLKDTFSFNGDTGKLKITGTALGNHGTSGLVSVPFDEMPRLDMQPSDGWKDHIELEKE
;
A
#
# COMPACT_ATOMS: atom_id res chain seq x y z
N MET A 1 -15.44 31.55 17.06
CA MET A 1 -15.00 30.24 16.53
C MET A 1 -13.65 30.45 15.90
N VAL A 2 -12.61 29.80 16.40
CA VAL A 2 -11.26 29.90 15.81
C VAL A 2 -11.35 29.34 14.40
N GLU A 3 -10.95 30.12 13.39
CA GLU A 3 -10.79 29.60 12.04
C GLU A 3 -9.81 28.43 12.08
N MET A 4 -10.30 27.21 11.88
CA MET A 4 -9.42 26.08 11.66
C MET A 4 -8.80 26.25 10.27
N GLU A 5 -7.51 26.60 10.25
CA GLU A 5 -6.70 26.53 9.04
C GLU A 5 -6.73 25.11 8.45
N LYS A 6 -6.52 25.01 7.13
CA LYS A 6 -6.52 23.72 6.41
C LYS A 6 -5.54 22.73 7.06
N PRO A 7 -5.99 21.53 7.49
CA PRO A 7 -5.11 20.55 8.12
C PRO A 7 -4.19 19.88 7.11
N ASP A 8 -2.97 19.54 7.54
CA ASP A 8 -2.02 18.74 6.78
C ASP A 8 -2.38 17.24 6.81
N PHE A 9 -2.99 16.81 7.92
CA PHE A 9 -3.38 15.42 8.17
C PHE A 9 -4.62 15.35 9.06
N LEU A 10 -5.50 14.41 8.72
CA LEU A 10 -6.73 14.12 9.44
C LEU A 10 -6.77 12.65 9.85
N PHE A 11 -7.31 12.36 11.03
CA PHE A 11 -7.65 10.99 11.41
C PHE A 11 -8.95 10.89 12.20
N ILE A 12 -9.68 9.80 11.97
CA ILE A 12 -10.81 9.35 12.78
C ILE A 12 -10.42 8.03 13.42
N LEU A 13 -10.59 7.93 14.74
CA LEU A 13 -10.51 6.67 15.48
C LEU A 13 -11.87 6.35 16.07
N ASN A 14 -12.58 5.42 15.45
CA ASN A 14 -13.86 4.96 15.95
C ASN A 14 -13.98 3.43 15.88
N ASN A 15 -13.87 2.79 17.04
CA ASN A 15 -13.95 1.33 17.18
C ASN A 15 -15.33 0.75 16.83
N SER A 16 -16.38 1.59 16.77
CA SER A 16 -17.72 1.17 16.35
C SER A 16 -17.82 0.97 14.84
N LEU A 17 -16.86 1.45 14.04
CA LEU A 17 -16.87 1.26 12.60
C LEU A 17 -16.82 -0.24 12.26
N SER A 18 -17.72 -0.64 11.37
CA SER A 18 -17.82 -1.97 10.78
C SER A 18 -18.13 -1.80 9.30
N TYR A 19 -17.66 -2.73 8.47
CA TYR A 19 -17.96 -2.69 7.05
C TYR A 19 -19.45 -3.00 6.82
N PRO A 20 -20.18 -2.13 6.10
CA PRO A 20 -21.56 -2.39 5.66
C PRO A 20 -21.58 -3.34 4.46
N GLU A 21 -22.77 -3.83 4.11
CA GLU A 21 -22.99 -4.62 2.91
C GLU A 21 -23.13 -3.74 1.64
N PRO A 22 -22.75 -4.24 0.45
CA PRO A 22 -22.96 -3.53 -0.81
C PRO A 22 -24.45 -3.19 -1.03
N PRO A 23 -24.79 -2.05 -1.66
CA PRO A 23 -23.88 -1.10 -2.33
C PRO A 23 -23.37 0.01 -1.38
N PHE A 24 -23.36 -0.25 -0.07
CA PHE A 24 -22.80 0.61 0.98
C PHE A 24 -23.54 1.94 1.14
N ASN A 25 -24.87 1.90 1.17
CA ASN A 25 -25.74 3.08 1.18
C ASN A 25 -25.42 4.07 2.32
N PRO A 26 -25.63 5.38 2.13
CA PRO A 26 -25.41 6.38 3.17
C PRO A 26 -26.23 6.10 4.43
N ASP A 27 -25.72 6.49 5.61
CA ASP A 27 -26.44 6.24 6.87
C ASP A 27 -27.62 7.15 7.12
N LYS A 28 -27.64 8.32 6.47
CA LYS A 28 -28.69 9.32 6.58
C LYS A 28 -28.68 10.21 5.34
N PRO A 29 -29.76 10.95 5.07
CA PRO A 29 -29.73 11.91 3.98
C PRO A 29 -28.79 13.07 4.32
N TYR A 30 -27.93 13.43 3.38
CA TYR A 30 -27.00 14.56 3.49
C TYR A 30 -27.47 15.75 2.63
N PRO A 31 -27.26 17.01 3.05
CA PRO A 31 -27.74 18.18 2.31
C PRO A 31 -27.36 18.20 0.82
N GLU A 32 -26.12 17.84 0.51
CA GLU A 32 -25.56 17.79 -0.85
C GLU A 32 -26.10 16.64 -1.71
N ALA A 33 -26.66 15.60 -1.06
CA ALA A 33 -26.98 14.32 -1.70
C ALA A 33 -28.46 13.94 -1.54
N ARG A 34 -29.27 14.82 -0.94
CA ARG A 34 -30.61 14.50 -0.41
C ARG A 34 -31.55 13.85 -1.41
N PHE A 35 -31.40 14.16 -2.70
CA PHE A 35 -32.24 13.64 -3.78
C PHE A 35 -31.53 12.67 -4.72
N ALA A 36 -30.22 12.47 -4.55
CA ALA A 36 -29.42 11.62 -5.42
C ALA A 36 -29.40 10.15 -4.95
N PHE A 37 -29.46 9.89 -3.64
CA PHE A 37 -29.35 8.55 -3.06
C PHE A 37 -30.55 8.27 -2.13
N PRO A 38 -31.62 7.62 -2.62
CA PRO A 38 -32.85 7.42 -1.86
C PRO A 38 -32.73 6.31 -0.82
N ASP A 39 -31.90 5.30 -1.08
CA ASP A 39 -31.69 4.17 -0.18
C ASP A 39 -30.69 4.54 0.92
N LEU A 40 -31.02 4.17 2.16
CA LEU A 40 -30.22 4.45 3.34
C LEU A 40 -29.91 3.17 4.11
N ASP A 41 -28.73 3.11 4.72
CA ASP A 41 -28.35 2.09 5.69
C ASP A 41 -27.88 2.77 6.98
N PRO A 42 -28.78 3.02 7.96
CA PRO A 42 -28.43 3.68 9.22
C PRO A 42 -27.25 3.07 10.00
N GLY A 43 -26.91 1.80 9.71
CA GLY A 43 -25.75 1.11 10.27
C GLY A 43 -24.40 1.50 9.63
N ASN A 44 -24.42 2.09 8.43
CA ASN A 44 -23.20 2.44 7.68
C ASN A 44 -22.50 3.69 8.20
N LYS A 45 -21.85 3.57 9.36
CA LYS A 45 -21.02 4.65 9.92
C LYS A 45 -19.72 4.91 9.16
N VAL A 46 -19.37 4.05 8.20
CA VAL A 46 -18.20 4.26 7.34
C VAL A 46 -18.43 5.42 6.38
N TYR A 47 -19.65 5.54 5.82
CA TYR A 47 -20.02 6.63 4.94
C TYR A 47 -19.84 7.99 5.62
N GLU A 48 -20.46 8.15 6.80
CA GLU A 48 -20.35 9.35 7.62
C GLU A 48 -18.89 9.70 7.93
N ALA A 49 -18.08 8.70 8.32
CA ALA A 49 -16.69 8.92 8.69
C ALA A 49 -15.84 9.41 7.50
N VAL A 50 -15.98 8.80 6.31
CA VAL A 50 -15.26 9.24 5.10
C VAL A 50 -15.72 10.63 4.67
N ARG A 51 -17.04 10.89 4.70
CA ARG A 51 -17.60 12.22 4.43
C ARG A 51 -17.04 13.28 5.39
N ASN A 52 -16.99 12.98 6.69
CA ASN A 52 -16.47 13.91 7.70
C ASN A 52 -14.97 14.18 7.48
N LEU A 53 -14.17 13.19 7.07
CA LEU A 53 -12.78 13.44 6.67
C LEU A 53 -12.69 14.42 5.49
N LEU A 54 -13.52 14.23 4.46
CA LEU A 54 -13.57 15.12 3.30
C LEU A 54 -14.01 16.54 3.69
N GLU A 55 -15.07 16.67 4.50
CA GLU A 55 -15.58 17.95 4.97
C GLU A 55 -14.55 18.71 5.82
N LYS A 56 -13.83 18.00 6.71
CA LYS A 56 -12.84 18.61 7.61
C LYS A 56 -11.49 18.86 6.94
N SER A 57 -11.27 18.36 5.72
CA SER A 57 -10.05 18.61 4.93
C SER A 57 -9.90 20.04 4.43
N GLY A 58 -10.96 20.86 4.53
CA GLY A 58 -11.00 22.22 4.00
C GLY A 58 -11.09 22.30 2.47
N LEU A 59 -11.45 21.20 1.81
CA LEU A 59 -11.78 21.19 0.39
C LEU A 59 -13.15 21.84 0.16
N ASP A 60 -13.21 22.71 -0.85
CA ASP A 60 -14.40 23.50 -1.19
C ASP A 60 -14.99 24.29 0.00
N ARG A 61 -14.10 24.97 0.73
CA ARG A 61 -14.43 25.69 1.99
C ARG A 61 -15.54 26.72 1.83
N GLU A 62 -15.64 27.37 0.67
CA GLU A 62 -16.65 28.40 0.39
C GLU A 62 -18.07 27.85 0.40
N ASN A 63 -18.26 26.59 -0.01
CA ASN A 63 -19.56 25.95 -0.08
C ASN A 63 -19.84 25.03 1.11
N GLN A 64 -18.92 24.89 2.07
CA GLN A 64 -19.03 23.94 3.17
C GLN A 64 -20.33 24.10 3.97
N GLY A 65 -21.00 22.97 4.23
CA GLY A 65 -22.30 22.94 4.93
C GLY A 65 -23.51 23.33 4.07
N SER A 66 -23.29 23.70 2.80
CA SER A 66 -24.38 23.95 1.83
C SER A 66 -24.64 22.72 0.94
N PRO A 67 -25.81 22.64 0.29
CA PRO A 67 -26.08 21.63 -0.75
C PRO A 67 -25.14 21.67 -1.96
N ALA A 68 -24.40 22.78 -2.16
CA ALA A 68 -23.45 22.94 -3.26
C ALA A 68 -22.03 22.42 -2.93
N TRP A 69 -21.78 22.02 -1.68
CA TRP A 69 -20.47 21.55 -1.26
C TRP A 69 -20.03 20.29 -2.01
N ASN A 70 -18.81 20.30 -2.54
CA ASN A 70 -18.19 19.14 -3.15
C ASN A 70 -16.66 19.15 -2.99
N PRO A 71 -16.04 18.14 -2.33
CA PRO A 71 -14.60 18.13 -2.07
C PRO A 71 -13.73 18.04 -3.32
N PHE A 72 -14.29 17.71 -4.49
CA PHE A 72 -13.56 17.57 -5.75
C PHE A 72 -13.74 18.77 -6.70
N ARG A 73 -14.51 19.79 -6.29
CA ARG A 73 -14.71 21.03 -7.05
C ARG A 73 -13.38 21.68 -7.43
N GLY A 74 -13.24 22.02 -8.71
CA GLY A 74 -12.02 22.64 -9.27
C GLY A 74 -10.79 21.72 -9.35
N LEU A 75 -10.85 20.46 -8.90
CA LEU A 75 -9.73 19.50 -9.02
C LEU A 75 -9.71 18.78 -10.38
N VAL A 76 -10.85 18.76 -11.07
CA VAL A 76 -11.06 18.14 -12.38
C VAL A 76 -11.99 19.00 -13.23
N LYS A 77 -11.87 18.84 -14.55
CA LYS A 77 -12.67 19.50 -15.59
C LYS A 77 -13.40 18.48 -16.46
N ASP A 78 -14.29 18.98 -17.31
CA ASP A 78 -14.98 18.19 -18.31
C ASP A 78 -14.02 17.37 -19.19
N GLY A 79 -14.33 16.09 -19.37
CA GLY A 79 -13.56 15.09 -20.10
C GLY A 79 -12.35 14.50 -19.34
N GLU A 80 -11.96 15.06 -18.18
CA GLU A 80 -10.76 14.60 -17.46
C GLU A 80 -10.97 13.27 -16.71
N THR A 81 -9.86 12.61 -16.38
CA THR A 81 -9.86 11.29 -15.74
C THR A 81 -9.54 11.39 -14.25
N ILE A 82 -10.35 10.70 -13.43
CA ILE A 82 -10.13 10.45 -12.01
C ILE A 82 -9.72 8.99 -11.84
N VAL A 83 -8.58 8.76 -11.17
CA VAL A 83 -8.16 7.42 -10.79
C VAL A 83 -8.35 7.24 -9.29
N ILE A 84 -9.10 6.21 -8.90
CA ILE A 84 -9.19 5.70 -7.54
C ILE A 84 -8.30 4.47 -7.46
N LYS A 85 -7.26 4.55 -6.63
CA LYS A 85 -6.22 3.52 -6.52
C LYS A 85 -6.28 2.81 -5.17
N PRO A 86 -7.12 1.76 -5.02
CA PRO A 86 -7.14 0.92 -3.83
C PRO A 86 -5.86 0.10 -3.67
N ASN A 87 -5.70 -0.50 -2.49
CA ASN A 87 -4.72 -1.55 -2.25
C ASN A 87 -5.45 -2.90 -2.44
N LEU A 88 -5.21 -3.61 -3.55
CA LEU A 88 -5.89 -4.88 -3.92
C LEU A 88 -4.91 -6.07 -3.93
N VAL A 89 -3.95 -6.08 -3.00
CA VAL A 89 -2.76 -6.95 -3.01
C VAL A 89 -3.04 -8.41 -3.40
N MET A 90 -3.95 -9.10 -2.70
CA MET A 90 -4.32 -10.51 -2.92
C MET A 90 -5.72 -10.80 -2.36
N HIS A 91 -6.42 -11.78 -2.95
CA HIS A 91 -7.68 -12.31 -2.39
C HIS A 91 -7.39 -13.09 -1.11
N GLU A 92 -8.29 -13.02 -0.14
CA GLU A 92 -8.21 -13.84 1.07
C GLU A 92 -8.49 -15.31 0.75
N PRO A 93 -7.76 -16.26 1.36
CA PRO A 93 -8.14 -17.65 1.26
C PRO A 93 -9.50 -17.87 1.98
N PRO A 94 -10.32 -18.84 1.55
CA PRO A 94 -11.68 -19.02 2.07
C PRO A 94 -11.79 -19.20 3.59
N ASP A 95 -10.74 -19.70 4.23
CA ASP A 95 -10.63 -19.95 5.68
C ASP A 95 -10.11 -18.74 6.47
N ALA A 96 -9.77 -17.64 5.81
CA ALA A 96 -9.34 -16.42 6.48
C ALA A 96 -10.47 -15.76 7.28
N GLY A 97 -11.74 -16.02 6.94
CA GLY A 97 -12.91 -15.54 7.68
C GLY A 97 -13.14 -14.03 7.57
N GLY A 98 -12.87 -13.42 6.40
CA GLY A 98 -13.14 -11.99 6.17
C GLY A 98 -12.31 -11.10 7.10
N LYS A 99 -11.00 -11.35 7.15
CA LYS A 99 -10.08 -10.55 7.96
C LYS A 99 -9.99 -9.13 7.44
N HIS A 100 -10.32 -8.89 6.16
CA HIS A 100 -10.38 -7.61 5.47
C HIS A 100 -9.20 -6.70 5.84
N CYS A 101 -8.01 -7.28 6.04
CA CYS A 101 -6.83 -6.56 6.53
C CYS A 101 -5.74 -6.46 5.45
N MET A 102 -5.94 -7.14 4.32
CA MET A 102 -5.03 -7.13 3.18
C MET A 102 -5.40 -6.12 2.12
N THR A 103 -6.70 -5.86 1.91
CA THR A 103 -7.28 -5.10 0.80
C THR A 103 -8.12 -3.92 1.29
N THR A 104 -8.29 -2.91 0.43
CA THR A 104 -9.19 -1.77 0.69
C THR A 104 -10.64 -2.20 0.44
N HIS A 105 -11.51 -1.93 1.41
CA HIS A 105 -12.94 -2.27 1.31
C HIS A 105 -13.72 -1.29 0.43
N GLY A 106 -14.72 -1.77 -0.33
CA GLY A 106 -15.52 -0.98 -1.26
C GLY A 106 -16.33 0.14 -0.60
N SER A 107 -16.68 -0.02 0.68
CA SER A 107 -17.39 1.02 1.45
C SER A 107 -16.61 2.32 1.61
N ILE A 108 -15.28 2.32 1.45
CA ILE A 108 -14.48 3.57 1.42
C ILE A 108 -14.61 4.28 0.07
N ILE A 109 -14.84 3.51 -1.00
CA ILE A 109 -14.94 4.03 -2.37
C ILE A 109 -16.32 4.66 -2.60
N ARG A 110 -17.38 4.12 -1.99
CA ARG A 110 -18.76 4.58 -2.19
C ARG A 110 -18.93 6.09 -1.98
N PRO A 111 -18.51 6.71 -0.85
CA PRO A 111 -18.63 8.17 -0.68
C PRO A 111 -17.90 8.96 -1.78
N LEU A 112 -16.76 8.45 -2.25
CA LEU A 112 -15.98 9.11 -3.30
C LEU A 112 -16.72 9.12 -4.63
N LEU A 113 -17.30 7.98 -5.02
CA LEU A 113 -18.09 7.88 -6.24
C LEU A 113 -19.36 8.74 -6.16
N ASP A 114 -20.01 8.81 -5.00
CA ASP A 114 -21.16 9.69 -4.77
C ASP A 114 -20.78 11.16 -4.99
N PHE A 115 -19.69 11.63 -4.37
CA PHE A 115 -19.22 13.01 -4.58
C PHE A 115 -18.76 13.29 -6.01
N ILE A 116 -18.18 12.31 -6.70
CA ILE A 116 -17.81 12.46 -8.12
C ILE A 116 -19.07 12.58 -8.99
N TYR A 117 -20.09 11.76 -8.75
CA TYR A 117 -21.36 11.85 -9.47
C TYR A 117 -22.07 13.19 -9.20
N LEU A 118 -22.13 13.61 -7.93
CA LEU A 118 -22.68 14.90 -7.54
C LEU A 118 -21.94 16.06 -8.21
N LEU A 119 -20.61 16.00 -8.32
CA LEU A 119 -19.81 17.02 -9.00
C LEU A 119 -20.26 17.17 -10.47
N GLN A 120 -20.41 16.05 -11.16
CA GLN A 120 -20.88 16.00 -12.55
C GLN A 120 -22.28 16.64 -12.69
N CYS A 121 -23.20 16.35 -11.77
CA CYS A 121 -24.54 16.95 -11.79
C CYS A 121 -24.51 18.46 -11.47
N GLN A 122 -23.73 18.86 -10.48
CA GLN A 122 -23.67 20.25 -10.00
C GLN A 122 -22.95 21.18 -10.99
N GLU A 123 -21.90 20.70 -11.67
CA GLU A 123 -21.12 21.50 -12.62
C GLU A 123 -21.46 21.26 -14.08
N ASN A 124 -22.36 20.30 -14.37
CA ASN A 124 -22.70 19.88 -15.72
C ASN A 124 -21.46 19.49 -16.56
N ILE A 125 -20.60 18.65 -15.97
CA ILE A 125 -19.38 18.12 -16.59
C ILE A 125 -19.42 16.59 -16.64
N LYS A 126 -18.72 15.98 -17.59
CA LYS A 126 -18.55 14.52 -17.71
C LYS A 126 -17.12 14.16 -17.33
N VAL A 127 -16.94 13.22 -16.41
CA VAL A 127 -15.62 12.73 -15.99
C VAL A 127 -15.49 11.23 -16.22
N ASN A 128 -14.26 10.76 -16.44
CA ASN A 128 -13.95 9.33 -16.55
C ASN A 128 -13.38 8.82 -15.24
N VAL A 129 -14.04 7.86 -14.60
CA VAL A 129 -13.62 7.29 -13.32
C VAL A 129 -13.03 5.90 -13.53
N ILE A 130 -11.84 5.69 -12.99
CA ILE A 130 -11.13 4.41 -13.08
C ILE A 130 -10.78 3.94 -11.67
N ILE A 131 -11.31 2.79 -11.26
CA ILE A 131 -10.85 2.07 -10.07
C ILE A 131 -9.81 1.05 -10.53
N ALA A 132 -8.55 1.20 -10.12
CA ALA A 132 -7.50 0.34 -10.66
C ALA A 132 -6.34 0.11 -9.70
N ASP A 133 -5.73 -1.08 -9.81
CA ASP A 133 -4.51 -1.44 -9.09
C ASP A 133 -3.69 -2.44 -9.91
N VAL A 134 -2.45 -2.69 -9.49
CA VAL A 134 -1.62 -3.80 -9.93
C VAL A 134 -1.41 -4.76 -8.74
N PRO A 135 -2.29 -5.77 -8.54
CA PRO A 135 -2.12 -6.80 -7.51
C PRO A 135 -0.85 -7.64 -7.69
N ILE A 136 -0.54 -8.52 -6.73
CA ILE A 136 0.54 -9.49 -6.96
C ILE A 136 0.17 -10.43 -8.12
N GLN A 137 1.16 -10.95 -8.83
CA GLN A 137 0.95 -11.76 -10.04
C GLN A 137 0.05 -12.98 -9.79
N GLY A 138 0.11 -13.57 -8.59
CA GLY A 138 -0.72 -14.71 -8.18
C GLY A 138 -2.16 -14.39 -7.78
N ALA A 139 -2.56 -13.12 -7.74
CA ALA A 139 -3.90 -12.75 -7.28
C ALA A 139 -4.98 -13.00 -8.36
N SER A 140 -6.15 -13.49 -7.95
CA SER A 140 -7.38 -13.41 -8.73
C SER A 140 -8.01 -12.03 -8.55
N PHE A 141 -7.98 -11.18 -9.59
CA PHE A 141 -8.58 -9.85 -9.53
C PHE A 141 -10.09 -9.92 -9.35
N ALA A 142 -10.77 -10.83 -10.08
CA ALA A 142 -12.20 -11.05 -9.93
C ALA A 142 -12.59 -11.39 -8.48
N ALA A 143 -11.87 -12.34 -7.85
CA ALA A 143 -12.17 -12.70 -6.45
C ALA A 143 -11.97 -11.53 -5.48
N ILE A 144 -10.93 -10.70 -5.68
CA ILE A 144 -10.73 -9.49 -4.87
C ILE A 144 -11.92 -8.52 -5.04
N MET A 145 -12.38 -8.32 -6.28
CA MET A 145 -13.50 -7.41 -6.57
C MET A 145 -14.81 -7.87 -5.92
N GLU A 146 -15.07 -9.18 -5.87
CA GLU A 146 -16.20 -9.75 -5.15
C GLU A 146 -16.05 -9.59 -3.63
N GLU A 147 -14.91 -10.02 -3.07
CA GLU A 147 -14.65 -10.01 -1.62
C GLU A 147 -14.69 -8.60 -1.01
N THR A 148 -14.22 -7.60 -1.76
CA THR A 148 -14.22 -6.19 -1.33
C THR A 148 -15.55 -5.49 -1.60
N GLY A 149 -16.49 -6.15 -2.30
CA GLY A 149 -17.75 -5.58 -2.78
C GLY A 149 -17.61 -4.47 -3.81
N ILE A 150 -16.41 -4.26 -4.38
CA ILE A 150 -16.19 -3.26 -5.42
C ILE A 150 -16.91 -3.65 -6.72
N ARG A 151 -17.06 -4.95 -7.02
CA ARG A 151 -17.88 -5.41 -8.15
C ARG A 151 -19.31 -4.92 -8.01
N ALA A 152 -19.97 -5.29 -6.91
CA ALA A 152 -21.35 -4.91 -6.65
C ALA A 152 -21.54 -3.38 -6.64
N LEU A 153 -20.57 -2.64 -6.11
CA LEU A 153 -20.56 -1.17 -6.16
C LEU A 153 -20.48 -0.64 -7.60
N ALA A 154 -19.58 -1.16 -8.43
CA ALA A 154 -19.43 -0.73 -9.81
C ALA A 154 -20.67 -1.05 -10.66
N ASP A 155 -21.27 -2.21 -10.44
CA ASP A 155 -22.51 -2.63 -11.09
C ASP A 155 -23.67 -1.71 -10.68
N TYR A 156 -23.78 -1.36 -9.40
CA TYR A 156 -24.75 -0.38 -8.91
C TYR A 156 -24.63 0.97 -9.62
N TYR A 157 -23.42 1.52 -9.76
CA TYR A 157 -23.25 2.78 -10.49
C TYR A 157 -23.62 2.67 -11.96
N THR A 158 -23.24 1.57 -12.60
CA THR A 158 -23.51 1.34 -14.03
C THR A 158 -25.00 1.19 -14.31
N CYS A 159 -25.76 0.58 -13.38
CA CYS A 159 -27.20 0.37 -13.52
C CYS A 159 -28.04 1.59 -13.15
N HIS A 160 -27.59 2.42 -12.21
CA HIS A 160 -28.43 3.48 -11.63
C HIS A 160 -27.99 4.90 -11.99
N PHE A 161 -26.76 5.10 -12.48
CA PHE A 161 -26.19 6.43 -12.69
C PHE A 161 -25.48 6.54 -14.03
N ASP A 162 -25.60 7.72 -14.66
CA ASP A 162 -24.82 8.05 -15.85
C ASP A 162 -23.41 8.52 -15.45
N LEU A 163 -22.59 7.57 -15.00
CA LEU A 163 -21.19 7.77 -14.60
C LEU A 163 -20.28 6.83 -15.38
N SER A 164 -19.32 7.38 -16.14
CA SER A 164 -18.29 6.59 -16.81
C SER A 164 -17.36 5.97 -15.76
N LEU A 165 -17.54 4.68 -15.46
CA LEU A 165 -16.82 3.95 -14.43
C LEU A 165 -16.21 2.65 -14.99
N ALA A 166 -14.91 2.47 -14.80
CA ALA A 166 -14.21 1.24 -15.16
C ALA A 166 -13.40 0.68 -13.99
N CYS A 167 -13.39 -0.64 -13.84
CA CYS A 167 -12.54 -1.36 -12.89
C CYS A 167 -11.44 -2.12 -13.64
N LEU A 168 -10.18 -1.72 -13.49
CA LEU A 168 -9.07 -2.22 -14.32
C LEU A 168 -8.01 -2.99 -13.51
N ASP A 169 -7.68 -4.18 -13.99
CA ASP A 169 -6.48 -4.94 -13.59
C ASP A 169 -5.31 -4.51 -14.47
N LEU A 170 -4.42 -3.68 -13.92
CA LEU A 170 -3.32 -3.06 -14.68
C LEU A 170 -2.06 -3.95 -14.75
N ARG A 171 -2.16 -5.23 -14.38
CA ARG A 171 -1.06 -6.18 -14.55
C ARG A 171 -0.84 -6.48 -16.04
N ARG A 172 0.42 -6.53 -16.48
CA ARG A 172 0.78 -7.10 -17.79
C ARG A 172 0.83 -8.62 -17.79
N GLN A 173 1.09 -9.21 -16.63
CA GLN A 173 1.31 -10.63 -16.47
C GLN A 173 0.62 -11.15 -15.20
N ILE A 174 -0.02 -12.31 -15.33
CA ILE A 174 -0.62 -13.07 -14.24
C ILE A 174 0.17 -14.36 -14.10
N ALA A 175 0.49 -14.75 -12.87
CA ALA A 175 1.16 -16.01 -12.59
C ALA A 175 0.21 -16.98 -11.89
N ARG A 176 0.27 -18.25 -12.27
CA ARG A 176 -0.50 -19.33 -11.64
C ARG A 176 0.46 -20.43 -11.20
N ILE A 177 0.22 -20.94 -9.99
CA ILE A 177 0.93 -22.10 -9.46
C ILE A 177 0.03 -23.31 -9.70
N ASP A 178 0.50 -24.29 -10.47
CA ASP A 178 -0.26 -25.52 -10.69
C ASP A 178 -0.20 -26.47 -9.46
N SER A 179 -0.95 -27.57 -9.50
CA SER A 179 -0.98 -28.57 -8.43
C SER A 179 0.38 -29.22 -8.14
N SER A 180 1.34 -29.12 -9.06
CA SER A 180 2.71 -29.59 -8.88
C SER A 180 3.63 -28.56 -8.19
N GLY A 181 3.13 -27.34 -7.97
CA GLY A 181 3.90 -26.22 -7.45
C GLY A 181 4.74 -25.51 -8.52
N PHE A 182 4.46 -25.75 -9.81
CA PHE A 182 5.16 -25.12 -10.93
C PHE A 182 4.49 -23.79 -11.29
N LEU A 183 5.30 -22.74 -11.44
CA LEU A 183 4.84 -21.39 -11.77
C LEU A 183 4.72 -21.25 -13.29
N THR A 184 3.55 -20.86 -13.77
CA THR A 184 3.31 -20.50 -15.17
C THR A 184 2.82 -19.05 -15.23
N THR A 185 3.40 -18.25 -16.11
CA THR A 185 3.03 -16.85 -16.32
C THR A 185 2.33 -16.68 -17.66
N THR A 186 1.22 -15.95 -17.69
CA THR A 186 0.45 -15.63 -18.89
C THR A 186 0.30 -14.11 -19.00
N GLU A 187 0.17 -13.61 -20.23
CA GLU A 187 -0.19 -12.20 -20.44
C GLU A 187 -1.60 -11.93 -19.90
N ALA A 188 -1.77 -10.75 -19.32
CA ALA A 188 -3.02 -10.26 -18.80
C ALA A 188 -3.58 -9.17 -19.73
N PRO A 189 -4.90 -8.89 -19.71
CA PRO A 189 -5.50 -7.85 -20.54
C PRO A 189 -4.80 -6.50 -20.36
N GLY A 190 -4.44 -6.19 -19.11
CA GLY A 190 -3.68 -5.00 -18.75
C GLY A 190 -4.45 -3.71 -18.96
N ASP A 191 -3.71 -2.60 -19.00
CA ASP A 191 -4.26 -1.28 -19.26
C ASP A 191 -4.72 -1.15 -20.74
N PRO A 192 -6.01 -0.91 -21.00
CA PRO A 192 -6.50 -0.66 -22.37
C PRO A 192 -5.88 0.58 -23.00
N ALA A 193 -5.39 1.54 -22.21
CA ALA A 193 -4.67 2.71 -22.72
C ALA A 193 -3.22 2.41 -23.10
N GLY A 194 -2.70 1.22 -22.79
CA GLY A 194 -1.31 0.82 -22.97
C GLY A 194 -0.40 1.27 -21.82
N TYR A 195 0.90 1.13 -22.02
CA TYR A 195 1.93 1.39 -21.00
C TYR A 195 3.04 2.29 -21.54
N GLU A 196 3.68 3.05 -20.65
CA GLU A 196 4.87 3.85 -20.94
C GLU A 196 6.09 3.38 -20.15
N HIS A 197 7.26 3.48 -20.79
CA HIS A 197 8.55 3.29 -20.12
C HIS A 197 9.03 4.65 -19.62
N VAL A 198 8.74 4.96 -18.37
CA VAL A 198 9.11 6.24 -17.77
C VAL A 198 10.52 6.14 -17.21
N THR A 199 11.45 6.85 -17.84
CA THR A 199 12.86 6.88 -17.43
C THR A 199 13.09 7.96 -16.38
N LEU A 200 13.75 7.61 -15.27
CA LEU A 200 14.23 8.56 -14.28
C LEU A 200 15.69 8.91 -14.57
N PRO A 201 16.01 10.19 -14.83
CA PRO A 201 17.39 10.64 -14.97
C PRO A 201 18.21 10.50 -13.68
N GLU A 202 17.54 10.67 -12.54
CA GLU A 202 18.11 10.55 -11.20
C GLU A 202 17.17 9.68 -10.37
N SER A 203 17.58 8.43 -10.14
CA SER A 203 16.83 7.47 -9.34
C SER A 203 17.52 7.28 -8.00
N PHE A 204 16.73 7.01 -6.96
CA PHE A 204 17.29 6.62 -5.66
C PHE A 204 18.07 5.30 -5.73
N LEU A 205 17.84 4.47 -6.76
CA LEU A 205 18.60 3.25 -7.03
C LEU A 205 20.04 3.52 -7.48
N ASP A 206 20.36 4.72 -7.96
CA ASP A 206 21.73 5.09 -8.37
C ASP A 206 22.74 4.91 -7.23
N ASP A 207 22.30 5.11 -5.98
CA ASP A 207 23.10 4.92 -4.76
C ASP A 207 23.69 3.49 -4.64
N ILE A 208 22.97 2.48 -5.18
CA ILE A 208 23.28 1.06 -5.02
C ILE A 208 23.55 0.33 -6.35
N SER A 209 23.14 0.91 -7.48
CA SER A 209 23.23 0.29 -8.81
C SER A 209 24.69 0.08 -9.27
N SER A 210 25.60 0.98 -8.91
CA SER A 210 27.03 0.89 -9.22
C SER A 210 27.78 -0.16 -8.39
N LYS A 211 27.29 -0.47 -7.18
CA LYS A 211 27.97 -1.31 -6.18
C LYS A 211 27.44 -2.73 -6.10
N SER A 212 26.18 -2.95 -6.50
CA SER A 212 25.50 -4.23 -6.35
C SER A 212 25.64 -5.12 -7.57
N LYS A 213 26.02 -6.38 -7.36
CA LYS A 213 26.09 -7.36 -8.47
C LYS A 213 24.70 -7.89 -8.88
N TRP A 214 23.65 -7.71 -8.06
CA TRP A 214 22.33 -8.34 -8.31
C TRP A 214 21.13 -7.65 -7.61
N LEU A 215 20.50 -6.69 -8.27
CA LEU A 215 19.15 -6.23 -7.90
C LEU A 215 18.12 -7.34 -8.22
N CYS A 216 17.29 -7.69 -7.24
CA CYS A 216 16.34 -8.79 -7.35
C CYS A 216 14.89 -8.27 -7.29
N PRO A 217 14.05 -8.51 -8.32
CA PRO A 217 12.61 -8.34 -8.17
C PRO A 217 12.09 -9.37 -7.17
N GLY A 218 11.27 -8.91 -6.21
CA GLY A 218 10.84 -9.69 -5.04
C GLY A 218 9.80 -10.78 -5.33
N TYR A 219 9.39 -10.94 -6.58
CA TYR A 219 8.39 -11.90 -7.02
C TYR A 219 9.04 -12.78 -8.08
N GLY A 220 8.88 -14.11 -7.96
CA GLY A 220 9.68 -15.15 -8.60
C GLY A 220 9.70 -15.22 -10.13
N ASP A 221 9.44 -14.12 -10.82
CA ASP A 221 9.55 -14.02 -12.27
C ASP A 221 10.91 -13.49 -12.69
N VAL A 222 11.55 -14.32 -13.51
CA VAL A 222 12.92 -14.19 -13.97
C VAL A 222 12.86 -13.68 -15.39
N ASN A 223 12.37 -12.45 -15.62
CA ASN A 223 12.45 -11.86 -16.96
C ASN A 223 13.95 -11.78 -17.34
N PRO A 224 14.44 -12.59 -18.30
CA PRO A 224 15.86 -12.65 -18.62
C PRO A 224 16.35 -11.32 -19.20
N VAL A 225 15.48 -10.58 -19.88
CA VAL A 225 15.77 -9.27 -20.48
C VAL A 225 15.91 -8.21 -19.40
N ALA A 226 14.98 -8.15 -18.44
CA ALA A 226 15.15 -7.28 -17.27
C ALA A 226 16.44 -7.65 -16.52
N LYS A 227 16.67 -8.94 -16.28
CA LYS A 227 17.89 -9.45 -15.64
C LYS A 227 19.16 -9.10 -16.40
N GLN A 228 19.12 -9.02 -17.73
CA GLN A 228 20.26 -8.64 -18.58
C GLN A 228 20.44 -7.12 -18.63
N ALA A 229 19.35 -6.35 -18.68
CA ALA A 229 19.37 -4.89 -18.57
C ALA A 229 19.93 -4.42 -17.23
N TRP A 230 19.49 -5.04 -16.12
CA TRP A 230 20.04 -4.80 -14.77
C TRP A 230 21.52 -5.19 -14.66
N ARG A 231 21.96 -6.22 -15.39
CA ARG A 231 23.36 -6.70 -15.38
C ARG A 231 24.31 -5.83 -16.20
N ASN A 232 23.80 -5.15 -17.22
CA ASN A 232 24.64 -4.40 -18.14
C ASN A 232 24.91 -2.95 -17.69
N GLN A 233 24.34 -2.44 -16.58
CA GLN A 233 24.59 -1.10 -15.99
C GLN A 233 24.56 0.11 -16.95
N THR A 234 24.20 -0.09 -18.22
CA THR A 234 24.26 0.92 -19.29
C THR A 234 22.97 1.69 -19.47
N MET A 235 21.94 1.42 -18.67
CA MET A 235 20.61 2.02 -18.81
C MET A 235 20.22 2.78 -17.55
N LYS A 236 19.76 4.02 -17.75
CA LYS A 236 19.02 4.81 -16.76
C LYS A 236 17.85 3.98 -16.20
N HIS A 237 17.53 4.15 -14.92
CA HIS A 237 16.42 3.44 -14.28
C HIS A 237 15.08 3.85 -14.91
N TYR A 238 14.20 2.88 -15.16
CA TYR A 238 12.85 3.14 -15.67
C TYR A 238 11.81 2.22 -15.05
N TYR A 239 10.56 2.66 -15.07
CA TYR A 239 9.40 1.91 -14.63
C TYR A 239 8.35 1.82 -15.74
N VAL A 240 7.67 0.67 -15.83
CA VAL A 240 6.58 0.44 -16.78
C VAL A 240 5.27 0.89 -16.13
N ILE A 241 4.75 2.05 -16.55
CA ILE A 241 3.59 2.69 -15.93
C ILE A 241 2.37 2.63 -16.88
N PRO A 242 1.20 2.21 -16.40
CA PRO A 242 -0.05 2.25 -17.18
C PRO A 242 -0.42 3.68 -17.59
N ARG A 243 -0.79 3.89 -18.86
CA ARG A 243 -1.19 5.21 -19.36
C ARG A 243 -2.45 5.75 -18.69
N SER A 244 -3.34 4.89 -18.21
CA SER A 244 -4.51 5.28 -17.42
C SER A 244 -4.12 5.99 -16.13
N ILE A 245 -2.98 5.63 -15.51
CA ILE A 245 -2.43 6.32 -14.34
C ILE A 245 -1.84 7.68 -14.73
N LEU A 246 -1.09 7.74 -15.84
CA LEU A 246 -0.46 8.98 -16.32
C LEU A 246 -1.48 10.01 -16.82
N LYS A 247 -2.62 9.57 -17.35
CA LYS A 247 -3.72 10.46 -17.79
C LYS A 247 -4.54 11.05 -16.65
N ALA A 248 -4.45 10.50 -15.44
CA ALA A 248 -5.23 10.96 -14.30
C ALA A 248 -4.94 12.43 -13.99
N ARG A 249 -6.00 13.26 -13.91
CA ARG A 249 -5.92 14.63 -13.39
C ARG A 249 -6.06 14.66 -11.87
N LEU A 250 -6.93 13.81 -11.33
CA LEU A 250 -7.08 13.58 -9.90
C LEU A 250 -6.72 12.12 -9.61
N PHE A 251 -5.77 11.93 -8.70
CA PHE A 251 -5.37 10.62 -8.21
C PHE A 251 -5.77 10.47 -6.73
N ILE A 252 -6.74 9.59 -6.47
CA ILE A 252 -7.21 9.28 -5.13
C ILE A 252 -6.58 7.96 -4.67
N ASN A 253 -5.61 8.04 -3.76
CA ASN A 253 -4.87 6.91 -3.24
C ASN A 253 -5.56 6.34 -2.00
N LEU A 254 -5.88 5.04 -1.98
CA LEU A 254 -6.57 4.40 -0.85
C LEU A 254 -5.71 3.28 -0.26
N PRO A 255 -4.60 3.59 0.43
CA PRO A 255 -3.75 2.58 1.03
C PRO A 255 -4.46 1.86 2.18
N LYS A 256 -4.18 0.56 2.30
CA LYS A 256 -4.50 -0.23 3.49
C LYS A 256 -3.44 0.03 4.56
N ILE A 257 -3.82 0.41 5.77
CA ILE A 257 -2.89 0.61 6.90
C ILE A 257 -2.43 -0.76 7.40
N LYS A 258 -1.17 -1.12 7.10
CA LYS A 258 -0.59 -2.38 7.56
C LYS A 258 0.92 -2.39 7.69
N THR A 259 1.46 -3.34 8.45
CA THR A 259 2.89 -3.62 8.53
C THR A 259 3.41 -4.33 7.28
N HIS A 260 4.73 -4.33 7.07
CA HIS A 260 5.37 -4.93 5.90
C HIS A 260 6.74 -5.52 6.20
N LYS A 261 6.93 -6.82 5.92
CA LYS A 261 8.19 -7.56 6.14
C LYS A 261 9.44 -6.89 5.53
N LYS A 262 9.33 -6.24 4.36
CA LYS A 262 10.48 -5.57 3.71
C LYS A 262 10.65 -4.09 3.99
N ALA A 263 9.55 -3.38 4.26
CA ALA A 263 9.51 -1.91 4.20
C ALA A 263 9.08 -1.30 5.54
N GLY A 264 8.90 -2.12 6.58
CA GLY A 264 8.32 -1.75 7.87
C GLY A 264 6.80 -1.60 7.80
N VAL A 265 6.32 -0.76 6.88
CA VAL A 265 4.91 -0.39 6.72
C VAL A 265 4.46 -0.41 5.26
N THR A 266 3.16 -0.60 5.05
CA THR A 266 2.43 -0.30 3.81
C THR A 266 1.41 0.77 4.14
N LEU A 267 1.60 1.93 3.51
CA LEU A 267 0.79 3.14 3.67
C LEU A 267 0.74 3.84 2.29
N ALA A 268 0.54 5.16 2.24
CA ALA A 268 0.32 5.91 1.01
C ALA A 268 1.45 5.79 0.00
N MET A 269 2.70 6.01 0.43
CA MET A 269 3.85 6.03 -0.47
C MET A 269 4.09 4.66 -1.09
N LYS A 270 4.02 3.60 -0.26
CA LYS A 270 4.24 2.23 -0.72
C LYS A 270 3.09 1.70 -1.58
N ASN A 271 1.88 2.26 -1.47
CA ASN A 271 0.75 1.85 -2.30
C ASN A 271 1.03 2.07 -3.80
N LEU A 272 1.93 3.02 -4.14
CA LEU A 272 2.33 3.28 -5.52
C LEU A 272 3.14 2.15 -6.17
N ILE A 273 3.61 1.15 -5.41
CA ILE A 273 4.10 -0.10 -6.01
C ILE A 273 3.04 -0.71 -6.94
N GLY A 274 1.76 -0.55 -6.62
CA GLY A 274 0.64 -1.01 -7.45
C GLY A 274 0.30 -0.11 -8.64
N ILE A 275 1.17 0.81 -9.06
CA ILE A 275 1.05 1.51 -10.35
C ILE A 275 2.10 1.03 -11.37
N VAL A 276 2.88 0.01 -11.03
CA VAL A 276 3.91 -0.55 -11.92
C VAL A 276 3.36 -1.79 -12.61
N GLY A 277 3.04 -1.68 -13.91
CA GLY A 277 2.40 -2.74 -14.68
C GLY A 277 3.26 -3.99 -14.88
N ASP A 278 4.60 -3.83 -14.81
CA ASP A 278 5.57 -4.93 -14.86
C ASP A 278 6.53 -4.86 -13.67
N LYS A 279 6.28 -5.71 -12.67
CA LYS A 279 7.07 -5.77 -11.43
C LYS A 279 8.46 -6.39 -11.60
N SER A 280 8.82 -6.89 -12.78
CA SER A 280 10.20 -7.32 -13.07
C SER A 280 11.18 -6.14 -13.08
N TRP A 281 10.67 -4.92 -13.25
CA TRP A 281 11.41 -3.65 -13.16
C TRP A 281 11.43 -3.05 -11.75
N LEU A 282 10.97 -3.79 -10.73
CA LEU A 282 10.88 -3.29 -9.37
C LEU A 282 11.78 -4.09 -8.44
N PRO A 283 13.01 -3.63 -8.15
CA PRO A 283 13.90 -4.33 -7.24
C PRO A 283 13.36 -4.24 -5.80
N HIS A 284 13.37 -5.37 -5.10
CA HIS A 284 12.90 -5.44 -3.71
C HIS A 284 14.04 -5.67 -2.72
N PHE A 285 15.14 -6.24 -3.17
CA PHE A 285 16.34 -6.51 -2.38
C PHE A 285 17.54 -6.74 -3.32
N GLN A 286 18.74 -6.66 -2.76
CA GLN A 286 20.02 -7.01 -3.35
C GLN A 286 20.45 -8.39 -2.84
N ARG A 287 20.94 -9.23 -3.74
CA ARG A 287 21.38 -10.58 -3.37
C ARG A 287 22.59 -10.54 -2.44
N GLY A 288 22.56 -11.39 -1.41
CA GLY A 288 23.66 -11.50 -0.45
C GLY A 288 23.33 -10.84 0.89
N SER A 289 24.19 -11.06 1.87
CA SER A 289 24.10 -10.40 3.17
C SER A 289 24.78 -9.02 3.14
N ARG A 290 24.68 -8.26 4.24
CA ARG A 290 25.29 -6.92 4.34
C ARG A 290 26.80 -6.93 4.12
N LYS A 291 27.54 -7.86 4.71
CA LYS A 291 29.00 -8.02 4.47
C LYS A 291 29.34 -8.33 3.01
N GLN A 292 28.39 -8.89 2.26
CA GLN A 292 28.56 -9.20 0.84
C GLN A 292 28.10 -8.07 -0.08
N GLY A 293 27.65 -6.94 0.47
CA GLY A 293 27.07 -5.82 -0.28
C GLY A 293 25.63 -6.04 -0.74
N GLY A 294 24.91 -7.00 -0.13
CA GLY A 294 23.49 -7.24 -0.35
C GLY A 294 22.64 -6.91 0.89
N ASP A 295 21.34 -7.13 0.80
CA ASP A 295 20.40 -6.89 1.91
C ASP A 295 19.30 -7.97 1.99
N GLU A 296 19.54 -9.14 1.40
CA GLU A 296 18.59 -10.24 1.32
C GLU A 296 18.31 -10.87 2.69
N PHE A 297 19.29 -10.85 3.60
CA PHE A 297 19.24 -11.44 4.94
C PHE A 297 20.38 -10.89 5.81
N ASP A 298 20.28 -11.09 7.12
CA ASP A 298 21.32 -10.70 8.08
C ASP A 298 22.56 -11.62 8.01
N ASP A 299 23.75 -11.08 8.30
CA ASP A 299 25.03 -11.80 8.18
C ASP A 299 25.08 -13.08 9.03
N ASP A 300 24.41 -13.08 10.18
CA ASP A 300 24.35 -14.22 11.10
C ASP A 300 23.52 -15.41 10.54
N GLN A 301 22.79 -15.21 9.44
CA GLN A 301 21.95 -16.25 8.81
C GLN A 301 22.62 -16.91 7.59
N PHE A 302 23.90 -16.64 7.33
CA PHE A 302 24.64 -17.11 6.15
C PHE A 302 24.67 -18.64 5.96
N LEU A 303 24.94 -19.40 7.03
CA LEU A 303 25.07 -20.86 6.95
C LEU A 303 23.73 -21.54 6.59
N LEU A 304 22.61 -21.02 7.10
CA LEU A 304 21.27 -21.53 6.80
C LEU A 304 20.83 -21.21 5.36
N LYS A 305 21.31 -20.12 4.77
CA LYS A 305 21.03 -19.81 3.37
C LYS A 305 21.69 -20.79 2.41
N ILE A 306 22.95 -21.18 2.66
CA ILE A 306 23.65 -22.20 1.86
C ILE A 306 22.81 -23.50 1.81
N LEU A 307 22.18 -23.84 2.94
CA LEU A 307 21.35 -25.04 3.07
C LEU A 307 19.98 -24.92 2.38
N THR A 308 19.48 -23.71 2.11
CA THR A 308 18.13 -23.48 1.58
C THR A 308 18.09 -22.98 0.13
N SER A 309 19.09 -22.25 -0.39
CA SER A 309 18.82 -21.29 -1.49
C SER A 309 19.64 -21.36 -2.78
N ASN A 310 20.14 -22.51 -3.25
CA ASN A 310 20.65 -22.62 -4.64
C ASN A 310 19.88 -23.64 -5.49
N ALA A 311 19.48 -24.78 -4.92
CA ALA A 311 18.78 -25.82 -5.65
C ALA A 311 17.33 -25.42 -6.02
N GLU A 312 16.62 -24.71 -5.13
CA GLU A 312 15.20 -24.41 -5.34
C GLU A 312 14.97 -23.39 -6.47
N ARG A 313 15.74 -22.30 -6.49
CA ARG A 313 15.62 -21.22 -7.51
C ARG A 313 16.11 -21.62 -8.89
N LEU A 314 17.06 -22.56 -9.01
CA LEU A 314 17.56 -23.04 -10.30
C LEU A 314 16.57 -23.99 -10.99
N LEU A 315 15.69 -24.64 -10.23
CA LEU A 315 14.84 -25.73 -10.72
C LEU A 315 13.37 -25.34 -10.87
N GLN A 316 12.89 -24.34 -10.13
CA GLN A 316 11.48 -23.91 -10.13
C GLN A 316 10.95 -23.51 -11.52
N SER A 317 11.81 -23.06 -12.44
CA SER A 317 11.44 -22.63 -13.79
C SER A 317 12.12 -23.41 -14.93
N ARG A 318 12.84 -24.50 -14.63
CA ARG A 318 13.61 -25.26 -15.63
C ARG A 318 13.19 -26.72 -15.83
N SER A 319 12.65 -27.39 -14.80
CA SER A 319 12.13 -28.75 -14.94
C SER A 319 11.13 -29.12 -13.85
N ARG A 320 9.93 -29.53 -14.28
CA ARG A 320 8.85 -30.01 -13.40
C ARG A 320 9.26 -31.21 -12.54
N LEU A 321 10.08 -32.12 -13.09
CA LEU A 321 10.51 -33.34 -12.41
C LEU A 321 11.56 -33.06 -11.33
N LEU A 322 12.56 -32.24 -11.66
CA LEU A 322 13.64 -31.87 -10.74
C LEU A 322 13.13 -30.99 -9.57
N TRP A 323 12.10 -30.16 -9.81
CA TRP A 323 11.44 -29.37 -8.77
C TRP A 323 10.71 -30.25 -7.74
N LYS A 324 9.97 -31.28 -8.18
CA LYS A 324 9.33 -32.26 -7.28
C LYS A 324 10.36 -32.99 -6.40
N ILE A 325 11.49 -33.38 -6.98
CA ILE A 325 12.56 -34.12 -6.29
C ILE A 325 13.23 -33.22 -5.23
N THR A 326 13.63 -32.01 -5.60
CA THR A 326 14.30 -31.09 -4.67
C THR A 326 13.40 -30.63 -3.52
N ARG A 327 12.11 -30.35 -3.79
CA ARG A 327 11.14 -30.00 -2.75
C ARG A 327 10.97 -31.13 -1.73
N PHE A 328 11.00 -32.39 -2.16
CA PHE A 328 10.87 -33.54 -1.26
C PHE A 328 12.11 -33.73 -0.37
N ILE A 329 13.31 -33.55 -0.94
CA ILE A 329 14.59 -33.67 -0.24
C ILE A 329 14.74 -32.54 0.79
N ASN A 330 14.49 -31.29 0.40
CA ASN A 330 14.59 -30.13 1.30
C ASN A 330 13.60 -30.21 2.47
N ARG A 331 12.35 -30.62 2.23
CA ARG A 331 11.34 -30.79 3.31
C ARG A 331 11.78 -31.80 4.37
N LYS A 332 12.43 -32.90 3.97
CA LYS A 332 12.95 -33.91 4.90
C LYS A 332 14.18 -33.39 5.65
N PHE A 333 15.06 -32.64 5.00
CA PHE A 333 16.29 -32.13 5.59
C PHE A 333 16.03 -30.98 6.58
N ILE A 334 15.20 -30.01 6.21
CA ILE A 334 14.78 -28.89 7.08
C ILE A 334 14.09 -29.42 8.34
N LYS A 335 13.15 -30.37 8.21
CA LYS A 335 12.50 -31.02 9.37
C LYS A 335 13.50 -31.73 10.30
N ARG A 336 14.64 -32.22 9.78
CA ARG A 336 15.66 -32.94 10.56
C ARG A 336 16.58 -31.99 11.32
N ILE A 337 16.88 -30.82 10.76
CA ILE A 337 17.63 -29.74 11.43
C ILE A 337 16.78 -29.12 12.55
N PHE A 338 15.53 -28.75 12.25
CA PHE A 338 14.60 -28.20 13.25
C PHE A 338 14.38 -29.16 14.43
N ARG A 339 14.31 -30.48 14.19
CA ARG A 339 14.23 -31.49 15.26
C ARG A 339 15.51 -31.59 16.11
N LYS A 340 16.68 -31.30 15.56
CA LYS A 340 17.96 -31.37 16.31
C LYS A 340 18.14 -30.15 17.22
N ASP A 341 17.73 -28.96 16.79
CA ASP A 341 17.77 -27.75 17.64
C ASP A 341 16.77 -27.78 18.79
N LEU A 342 15.57 -28.34 18.55
CA LEU A 342 14.59 -28.60 19.63
C LEU A 342 15.12 -29.59 20.67
N ARG A 343 15.88 -30.60 20.25
CA ARG A 343 16.37 -31.67 21.14
C ARG A 343 17.64 -31.28 21.91
N LYS A 344 18.48 -30.40 21.37
CA LYS A 344 19.69 -29.89 22.05
C LYS A 344 19.40 -28.86 23.16
N ARG A 345 18.20 -28.28 23.20
CA ARG A 345 17.78 -27.31 24.23
C ARG A 345 16.90 -27.90 25.34
N ALA A 346 16.56 -29.19 25.24
CA ALA A 346 15.74 -29.89 26.23
C ALA A 346 16.56 -30.69 27.26
N THR A 347 17.90 -30.62 27.21
CA THR A 347 18.79 -31.44 28.06
C THR A 347 19.74 -30.62 28.93
N SER A 348 19.48 -29.32 29.13
CA SER A 348 20.21 -28.52 30.12
C SER A 348 19.25 -28.12 31.24
N ASP A 349 19.17 -28.99 32.25
CA ASP A 349 18.58 -28.67 33.54
C ASP A 349 19.42 -27.58 34.21
N THR A 350 18.93 -26.35 34.16
CA THR A 350 19.14 -25.32 35.19
C THR A 350 18.15 -24.19 34.94
N ALA A 351 17.32 -23.95 35.95
CA ALA A 351 16.31 -22.92 35.99
C ALA A 351 16.95 -21.53 36.01
N ALA A 352 17.15 -20.96 34.82
CA ALA A 352 17.24 -19.53 34.58
C ALA A 352 16.80 -19.30 33.13
N LEU A 353 15.55 -18.84 32.93
CA LEU A 353 15.03 -18.46 31.62
C LEU A 353 15.89 -17.31 31.05
N PRO A 354 16.69 -17.53 30.00
CA PRO A 354 17.45 -16.46 29.39
C PRO A 354 16.48 -15.50 28.70
N SER A 355 16.72 -14.20 28.89
CA SER A 355 16.03 -13.07 28.29
C SER A 355 15.77 -13.22 26.78
N LYS A 356 14.68 -12.58 26.34
CA LYS A 356 13.99 -12.52 25.04
C LYS A 356 14.82 -12.30 23.74
N ALA A 357 16.13 -12.43 23.71
CA ALA A 357 16.98 -12.06 22.56
C ALA A 357 17.37 -13.21 21.60
N GLY A 358 16.71 -14.38 21.64
CA GLY A 358 17.24 -15.61 21.03
C GLY A 358 16.30 -16.44 20.15
N ARG A 359 15.17 -15.90 19.69
CA ARG A 359 14.38 -16.55 18.61
C ARG A 359 14.91 -16.01 17.28
N HIS A 360 15.91 -16.69 16.71
CA HIS A 360 16.35 -16.42 15.33
C HIS A 360 15.21 -16.78 14.36
N ASN A 361 14.28 -15.85 14.17
CA ASN A 361 13.30 -15.91 13.10
C ASN A 361 14.05 -15.73 11.77
N PHE A 362 13.79 -16.62 10.82
CA PHE A 362 14.53 -16.69 9.56
C PHE A 362 13.96 -15.66 8.57
N PHE A 363 14.79 -14.75 8.07
CA PHE A 363 14.36 -13.66 7.18
C PHE A 363 15.07 -13.80 5.84
N LEU A 364 14.31 -14.03 4.77
CA LEU A 364 14.82 -14.15 3.40
C LEU A 364 14.23 -13.07 2.50
N ASN A 365 14.81 -12.88 1.32
CA ASN A 365 14.31 -11.95 0.29
C ASN A 365 14.19 -10.50 0.78
N GLY A 366 15.00 -10.09 1.76
CA GLY A 366 14.97 -8.75 2.34
C GLY A 366 13.80 -8.50 3.29
N ASP A 367 13.24 -9.53 3.93
CA ASP A 367 12.15 -9.46 4.91
C ASP A 367 12.61 -9.01 6.32
N TRP A 368 13.39 -7.93 6.40
CA TRP A 368 13.94 -7.43 7.67
C TRP A 368 14.24 -5.92 7.61
N TYR A 369 14.41 -5.31 8.79
CA TYR A 369 14.76 -3.90 8.98
C TYR A 369 16.02 -3.46 8.22
N GLY A 370 16.86 -4.43 7.85
CA GLY A 370 18.10 -4.19 7.17
C GLY A 370 18.02 -4.01 5.66
N ASN A 371 16.83 -4.15 5.06
CA ASN A 371 16.58 -3.93 3.63
C ASN A 371 16.89 -2.48 3.23
N ASP A 372 17.85 -2.32 2.31
CA ASP A 372 18.30 -1.04 1.76
C ASP A 372 18.01 -0.96 0.26
N THR A 373 16.93 -1.58 -0.22
CA THR A 373 16.55 -1.55 -1.63
C THR A 373 15.15 -1.01 -1.81
N ILE A 374 14.14 -1.60 -1.16
CA ILE A 374 12.72 -1.39 -1.49
C ILE A 374 12.26 0.07 -1.29
N TRP A 375 12.87 0.81 -0.38
CA TRP A 375 12.50 2.19 -0.14
C TRP A 375 12.84 3.11 -1.33
N ARG A 376 13.84 2.75 -2.15
CA ARG A 376 14.29 3.55 -3.30
C ARG A 376 13.26 3.57 -4.43
N PRO A 377 12.75 2.41 -4.92
CA PRO A 377 11.62 2.41 -5.84
C PRO A 377 10.36 3.06 -5.28
N ILE A 378 10.12 2.95 -3.96
CA ILE A 378 8.99 3.65 -3.34
C ILE A 378 9.13 5.16 -3.55
N LEU A 379 10.31 5.75 -3.27
CA LEU A 379 10.54 7.19 -3.49
C LEU A 379 10.51 7.57 -4.97
N ASP A 380 11.13 6.77 -5.85
CA ASP A 380 11.10 7.00 -7.30
C ASP A 380 9.66 7.09 -7.82
N LEU A 381 8.79 6.15 -7.41
CA LEU A 381 7.40 6.11 -7.87
C LEU A 381 6.57 7.29 -7.33
N ASN A 382 6.87 7.76 -6.12
CA ASN A 382 6.23 8.97 -5.57
C ASN A 382 6.65 10.21 -6.37
N ARG A 383 7.94 10.34 -6.74
CA ARG A 383 8.42 11.42 -7.63
C ARG A 383 7.76 11.34 -9.01
N LEU A 384 7.72 10.14 -9.58
CA LEU A 384 7.16 9.87 -10.91
C LEU A 384 5.68 10.25 -10.98
N LEU A 385 4.87 9.76 -10.03
CA LEU A 385 3.43 10.04 -10.01
C LEU A 385 3.12 11.54 -9.98
N TRP A 386 4.01 12.40 -9.50
CA TRP A 386 3.75 13.83 -9.48
C TRP A 386 4.29 14.58 -10.68
N THR A 387 5.45 14.18 -11.17
CA THR A 387 6.23 14.99 -12.13
C THR A 387 6.18 14.46 -13.55
N THR A 388 5.55 13.30 -13.80
CA THR A 388 5.47 12.70 -15.14
C THR A 388 4.17 13.07 -15.84
N ASP A 389 4.27 13.67 -17.03
CA ASP A 389 3.13 14.04 -17.88
C ASP A 389 2.41 12.82 -18.47
N ASN A 390 1.32 13.06 -19.20
CA ASN A 390 0.52 11.99 -19.82
C ASN A 390 1.23 11.24 -20.97
N ARG A 391 2.42 11.69 -21.40
CA ARG A 391 3.27 11.06 -22.42
C ARG A 391 4.45 10.31 -21.80
N GLY A 392 4.54 10.25 -20.47
CA GLY A 392 5.64 9.55 -19.78
C GLY A 392 6.92 10.38 -19.62
N VAL A 393 6.85 11.70 -19.79
CA VAL A 393 8.01 12.60 -19.68
C VAL A 393 8.02 13.29 -18.31
N LEU A 394 9.15 13.30 -17.61
CA LEU A 394 9.32 14.06 -16.37
C LEU A 394 9.44 15.56 -16.70
N THR A 395 8.60 16.39 -16.08
CA THR A 395 8.48 17.83 -16.35
C THR A 395 8.90 18.72 -15.18
N GLY A 396 9.28 18.12 -14.03
CA GLY A 396 9.63 18.84 -12.80
C GLY A 396 8.47 19.64 -12.17
N LYS A 397 7.26 19.55 -12.72
CA LYS A 397 6.05 20.24 -12.25
C LYS A 397 4.97 19.22 -11.89
N GLN A 398 4.14 19.55 -10.91
CA GLN A 398 2.97 18.75 -10.56
C GLN A 398 2.04 18.60 -11.77
N GLN A 399 1.70 17.35 -12.12
CA GLN A 399 0.82 17.01 -13.24
C GLN A 399 -0.62 16.69 -12.81
N ARG A 400 -0.80 16.26 -11.55
CA ARG A 400 -2.09 15.76 -11.05
C ARG A 400 -2.33 16.14 -9.59
N SER A 401 -3.59 16.39 -9.26
CA SER A 401 -4.07 16.57 -7.90
C SER A 401 -4.03 15.23 -7.17
N TYR A 402 -3.79 15.26 -5.86
CA TYR A 402 -3.61 14.06 -5.05
C TYR A 402 -4.40 14.16 -3.74
N ILE A 403 -5.16 13.11 -3.46
CA ILE A 403 -5.85 12.91 -2.17
C ILE A 403 -5.54 11.49 -1.72
N CYS A 404 -5.18 11.31 -0.45
CA CYS A 404 -4.98 10.01 0.14
C CYS A 404 -5.96 9.80 1.29
N ILE A 405 -6.64 8.65 1.30
CA ILE A 405 -7.47 8.20 2.42
C ILE A 405 -6.95 6.84 2.88
N GLY A 406 -6.31 6.82 4.05
CA GLY A 406 -5.82 5.58 4.65
C GLY A 406 -6.95 4.81 5.30
N GLU A 407 -7.09 3.54 4.93
CA GLU A 407 -8.11 2.66 5.46
C GLU A 407 -7.48 1.69 6.46
N GLY A 408 -7.90 1.78 7.72
CA GLY A 408 -7.43 0.94 8.82
C GLY A 408 -8.54 0.48 9.75
N ILE A 409 -9.82 0.51 9.33
CA ILE A 409 -10.95 0.05 10.17
C ILE A 409 -10.62 -1.33 10.73
N ILE A 410 -10.19 -2.22 9.85
CA ILE A 410 -9.40 -3.40 10.19
C ILE A 410 -7.99 -3.25 9.60
N ALA A 411 -7.02 -2.88 10.41
CA ALA A 411 -5.62 -2.75 10.02
C ALA A 411 -4.92 -4.12 10.00
N GLY A 412 -3.77 -4.21 9.32
CA GLY A 412 -2.93 -5.42 9.31
C GLY A 412 -1.65 -5.25 10.11
N GLU A 413 -1.41 -6.09 11.12
CA GLU A 413 -0.15 -6.11 11.87
C GLU A 413 0.65 -7.41 11.65
N ARG A 414 1.84 -7.53 12.25
CA ARG A 414 2.76 -8.66 12.09
C ARG A 414 3.20 -8.87 10.64
N ASN A 415 3.01 -10.07 10.10
CA ASN A 415 3.73 -10.60 8.95
C ASN A 415 3.10 -10.23 7.59
N GLY A 416 2.74 -8.96 7.41
CA GLY A 416 2.30 -8.40 6.12
C GLY A 416 3.39 -8.39 5.04
N PRO A 417 3.03 -8.26 3.74
CA PRO A 417 1.71 -7.86 3.25
C PRO A 417 0.75 -9.03 2.96
N LEU A 418 1.23 -10.28 2.94
CA LEU A 418 0.47 -11.47 2.55
C LEU A 418 -0.03 -12.30 3.73
N GLU A 419 0.58 -12.18 4.91
CA GLU A 419 0.17 -12.88 6.13
C GLU A 419 0.00 -11.89 7.31
N PRO A 420 -0.65 -10.73 7.13
CA PRO A 420 -0.92 -9.85 8.26
C PRO A 420 -1.91 -10.51 9.22
N ALA A 421 -1.79 -10.19 10.51
CA ALA A 421 -2.82 -10.43 11.49
C ALA A 421 -3.79 -9.24 11.49
N ALA A 422 -5.08 -9.52 11.37
CA ALA A 422 -6.12 -8.50 11.44
C ALA A 422 -6.17 -7.86 12.83
N ARG A 423 -6.29 -6.54 12.86
CA ARG A 423 -6.49 -5.76 14.08
C ARG A 423 -7.58 -4.73 13.84
N ARG A 424 -8.67 -4.80 14.58
CA ARG A 424 -9.73 -3.78 14.55
C ARG A 424 -9.20 -2.52 15.23
N THR A 425 -9.05 -1.44 14.47
CA THR A 425 -8.58 -0.15 15.01
C THR A 425 -9.58 0.98 14.79
N GLY A 426 -10.55 0.81 13.89
CA GLY A 426 -11.50 1.86 13.57
C GLY A 426 -10.85 3.11 12.94
N LEU A 427 -9.63 2.98 12.43
CA LEU A 427 -8.84 4.09 11.91
C LEU A 427 -9.21 4.40 10.46
N LEU A 428 -9.50 5.67 10.20
CA LEU A 428 -9.51 6.27 8.87
C LEU A 428 -8.65 7.52 8.90
N THR A 429 -7.88 7.76 7.84
CA THR A 429 -7.00 8.94 7.75
C THR A 429 -7.21 9.66 6.44
N LEU A 430 -6.92 10.96 6.39
CA LEU A 430 -6.88 11.73 5.15
C LEU A 430 -5.66 12.65 5.12
N GLY A 431 -5.01 12.74 3.96
CA GLY A 431 -3.94 13.71 3.72
C GLY A 431 -3.69 13.94 2.23
N CYS A 432 -3.21 15.13 1.87
CA CYS A 432 -2.86 15.48 0.48
C CYS A 432 -1.35 15.39 0.18
N ASN A 433 -0.53 15.11 1.19
CA ASN A 433 0.90 14.83 1.03
C ASN A 433 1.19 13.41 1.56
N PRO A 434 1.65 12.47 0.71
CA PRO A 434 1.89 11.08 1.08
C PRO A 434 3.02 10.92 2.11
N VAL A 435 4.01 11.82 2.13
CA VAL A 435 5.10 11.79 3.12
C VAL A 435 4.56 12.15 4.50
N ILE A 436 3.84 13.27 4.61
CA ILE A 436 3.20 13.69 5.87
C ILE A 436 2.20 12.64 6.34
N HIS A 437 1.40 12.12 5.42
CA HIS A 437 0.42 11.06 5.70
C HIS A 437 1.09 9.82 6.30
N ASP A 438 2.19 9.35 5.71
CA ASP A 438 2.85 8.14 6.19
C ASP A 438 3.63 8.36 7.49
N ILE A 439 4.16 9.57 7.73
CA ILE A 439 4.77 9.97 9.01
C ILE A 439 3.71 9.95 10.13
N CYS A 440 2.56 10.59 9.91
CA CYS A 440 1.47 10.63 10.88
C CYS A 440 0.85 9.24 11.11
N CYS A 441 0.64 8.46 10.04
CA CYS A 441 0.20 7.07 10.17
C CYS A 441 1.20 6.21 10.93
N SER A 442 2.52 6.37 10.71
CA SER A 442 3.54 5.62 11.46
C SER A 442 3.48 5.94 12.96
N ARG A 443 3.29 7.22 13.32
CA ARG A 443 3.06 7.65 14.71
C ARG A 443 1.81 6.98 15.30
N LEU A 444 0.69 7.01 14.58
CA LEU A 444 -0.56 6.34 14.99
C LEU A 444 -0.37 4.83 15.17
N MET A 445 0.42 4.18 14.33
CA MET A 445 0.74 2.75 14.47
C MET A 445 1.64 2.44 15.67
N GLY A 446 2.25 3.44 16.31
CA GLY A 446 3.23 3.26 17.41
C GLY A 446 4.68 3.13 16.94
N PHE A 447 4.99 3.59 15.72
CA PHE A 447 6.32 3.47 15.10
C PHE A 447 7.03 4.83 14.97
N ASP A 448 8.35 4.81 15.17
CA ASP A 448 9.24 5.93 14.90
C ASP A 448 9.50 6.01 13.40
N TRP A 449 8.88 7.00 12.76
CA TRP A 449 9.03 7.25 11.33
C TRP A 449 10.50 7.44 10.91
N ARG A 450 11.37 7.89 11.82
CA ARG A 450 12.80 8.10 11.55
C ARG A 450 13.56 6.78 11.35
N LYS A 451 13.03 5.67 11.87
CA LYS A 451 13.59 4.32 11.71
C LYS A 451 13.08 3.62 10.44
N ILE A 452 12.09 4.20 9.76
CA ILE A 452 11.52 3.67 8.51
C ILE A 452 12.22 4.33 7.30
N PRO A 453 13.03 3.61 6.51
CA PRO A 453 13.90 4.21 5.50
C PRO A 453 13.18 5.10 4.49
N GLN A 454 12.05 4.67 3.93
CA GLN A 454 11.30 5.48 2.96
C GLN A 454 10.78 6.80 3.53
N LEU A 455 10.58 6.91 4.85
CA LEU A 455 10.12 8.15 5.49
C LEU A 455 11.31 9.02 5.89
N ARG A 456 12.35 8.41 6.48
CA ARG A 456 13.62 9.09 6.81
C ARG A 456 14.27 9.75 5.59
N GLU A 457 14.27 9.04 4.46
CA GLU A 457 14.90 9.49 3.21
C GLU A 457 13.98 10.39 2.37
N ALA A 458 12.69 10.52 2.72
CA ALA A 458 11.72 11.33 1.97
C ALA A 458 12.12 12.82 1.87
N LYS A 459 12.92 13.34 2.80
CA LYS A 459 13.50 14.69 2.73
C LYS A 459 14.35 14.94 1.47
N ARG A 460 14.79 13.88 0.79
CA ARG A 460 15.52 13.95 -0.48
C ARG A 460 14.59 14.21 -1.68
N LEU A 461 13.27 14.09 -1.50
CA LEU A 461 12.28 14.52 -2.49
C LEU A 461 12.23 16.06 -2.48
N LYS A 462 13.10 16.68 -3.28
CA LYS A 462 13.15 18.13 -3.45
C LYS A 462 11.92 18.68 -4.18
N ASP A 463 11.30 17.83 -5.00
CA ASP A 463 10.28 18.23 -5.95
C ASP A 463 8.88 17.78 -5.48
N THR A 464 8.18 18.69 -4.79
CA THR A 464 6.72 18.68 -4.57
C THR A 464 6.11 17.92 -3.37
N PHE A 465 6.87 17.11 -2.63
CA PHE A 465 6.42 16.56 -1.33
C PHE A 465 7.37 16.87 -0.17
N SER A 466 8.16 17.93 -0.31
CA SER A 466 9.23 18.24 0.65
C SER A 466 8.66 18.42 2.05
N PHE A 467 9.03 17.49 2.92
CA PHE A 467 8.88 17.62 4.35
C PHE A 467 10.28 17.86 4.92
N ASN A 468 10.46 18.97 5.64
CA ASN A 468 11.74 19.37 6.20
C ASN A 468 12.15 18.58 7.45
N GLY A 469 11.29 17.67 7.94
CA GLY A 469 11.53 16.89 9.15
C GLY A 469 10.91 17.48 10.42
N ASP A 470 10.34 18.68 10.35
CA ASP A 470 9.77 19.39 11.51
C ASP A 470 8.30 18.97 11.74
N THR A 471 8.11 17.95 12.57
CA THR A 471 6.79 17.44 12.90
C THR A 471 5.98 18.38 13.81
N GLY A 472 6.64 19.32 14.50
CA GLY A 472 5.98 20.27 15.41
C GLY A 472 5.15 21.33 14.70
N LYS A 473 5.37 21.53 13.39
CA LYS A 473 4.61 22.47 12.56
C LYS A 473 3.40 21.84 11.84
N LEU A 474 3.23 20.53 11.96
CA LEU A 474 2.15 19.82 11.26
C LEU A 474 0.79 20.18 11.88
N LYS A 475 -0.13 20.62 11.04
CA LYS A 475 -1.51 20.91 11.42
C LYS A 475 -2.32 19.61 11.36
N ILE A 476 -2.33 18.89 12.47
CA ILE A 476 -3.05 17.64 12.59
C ILE A 476 -4.40 17.89 13.27
N THR A 477 -5.43 17.30 12.69
CA THR A 477 -6.79 17.32 13.25
C THR A 477 -7.28 15.89 13.39
N GLY A 478 -7.84 15.51 14.53
CA GLY A 478 -8.34 14.15 14.67
C GLY A 478 -9.25 13.94 15.87
N THR A 479 -9.72 12.71 16.04
CA THR A 479 -10.58 12.34 17.17
C THR A 479 -9.85 12.60 18.49
N ALA A 480 -10.47 13.38 19.38
CA ALA A 480 -9.93 13.65 20.71
C ALA A 480 -9.69 12.35 21.50
N LEU A 481 -8.62 12.31 22.31
CA LEU A 481 -8.36 11.18 23.22
C LEU A 481 -9.57 10.93 24.13
N GLY A 482 -10.06 9.69 24.18
CA GLY A 482 -11.25 9.30 24.96
C GLY A 482 -12.59 9.59 24.29
N ASN A 483 -12.63 10.26 23.14
CA ASN A 483 -13.82 10.39 22.31
C ASN A 483 -13.85 9.25 21.27
N HIS A 484 -14.99 8.61 21.08
CA HIS A 484 -15.19 7.56 20.09
C HIS A 484 -16.12 7.99 18.93
N GLY A 485 -16.53 9.26 18.91
CA GLY A 485 -17.41 9.82 17.88
C GLY A 485 -16.69 10.24 16.59
N THR A 486 -17.45 10.34 15.50
CA THR A 486 -17.01 10.72 14.15
C THR A 486 -17.05 12.24 13.90
N SER A 487 -17.66 13.02 14.78
CA SER A 487 -17.98 14.45 14.56
C SER A 487 -17.12 15.44 15.34
N GLY A 488 -16.50 15.02 16.45
CA GLY A 488 -15.67 15.87 17.31
C GLY A 488 -14.19 15.77 16.99
N LEU A 489 -13.76 16.33 15.86
CA LEU A 489 -12.33 16.45 15.55
C LEU A 489 -11.74 17.70 16.20
N VAL A 490 -10.56 17.56 16.79
CA VAL A 490 -9.82 18.63 17.46
C VAL A 490 -8.41 18.72 16.88
N SER A 491 -7.75 19.86 17.06
CA SER A 491 -6.31 19.95 16.76
C SER A 491 -5.53 19.09 17.75
N VAL A 492 -4.58 18.29 17.24
CA VAL A 492 -3.79 17.35 18.04
C VAL A 492 -2.31 17.57 17.72
N PRO A 493 -1.44 17.93 18.69
CA PRO A 493 0.00 17.97 18.46
C PRO A 493 0.54 16.60 18.02
N PHE A 494 1.56 16.59 17.15
CA PHE A 494 2.12 15.34 16.60
C PHE A 494 2.57 14.36 17.69
N ASP A 495 3.21 14.86 18.75
CA ASP A 495 3.71 14.03 19.84
C ASP A 495 2.59 13.55 20.79
N GLU A 496 1.40 14.16 20.73
CA GLU A 496 0.22 13.77 21.51
C GLU A 496 -0.76 12.88 20.73
N MET A 497 -0.45 12.57 19.47
CA MET A 497 -1.27 11.65 18.68
C MET A 497 -1.40 10.28 19.37
N PRO A 498 -2.59 9.66 19.34
CA PRO A 498 -2.82 8.36 19.95
C PRO A 498 -1.91 7.28 19.35
N ARG A 499 -1.51 6.31 20.18
CA ARG A 499 -0.69 5.17 19.76
C ARG A 499 -1.55 3.91 19.75
N LEU A 500 -1.63 3.26 18.60
CA LEU A 500 -2.28 1.97 18.44
C LEU A 500 -1.35 0.82 18.82
N ASP A 501 -0.04 1.04 18.98
CA ASP A 501 0.94 0.00 19.34
C ASP A 501 0.78 -1.29 18.51
N MET A 502 0.75 -1.12 17.20
CA MET A 502 0.70 -2.24 16.24
C MET A 502 1.96 -3.08 16.34
N GLN A 503 1.82 -4.40 16.25
CA GLN A 503 2.99 -5.28 16.26
C GLN A 503 3.67 -5.26 14.89
N PRO A 504 4.96 -4.90 14.78
CA PRO A 504 5.65 -4.96 13.50
C PRO A 504 5.84 -6.42 13.04
N SER A 505 6.21 -6.59 11.78
CA SER A 505 6.62 -7.91 11.26
C SER A 505 7.83 -8.44 12.02
N ASP A 506 8.01 -9.76 12.03
CA ASP A 506 9.05 -10.41 12.83
C ASP A 506 10.46 -9.84 12.57
N GLY A 507 10.78 -9.46 11.33
CA GLY A 507 12.07 -8.87 10.95
C GLY A 507 12.22 -7.39 11.27
N TRP A 508 11.25 -6.77 11.92
CA TRP A 508 11.24 -5.35 12.28
C TRP A 508 10.96 -5.11 13.77
N LYS A 509 10.69 -6.18 14.53
CA LYS A 509 10.48 -6.10 15.99
C LYS A 509 11.69 -5.52 16.68
N ASP A 510 11.43 -4.65 17.66
CA ASP A 510 12.42 -3.93 18.45
C ASP A 510 13.31 -2.96 17.62
N HIS A 511 12.95 -2.68 16.36
CA HIS A 511 13.73 -1.84 15.44
C HIS A 511 13.00 -0.59 14.94
N ILE A 512 11.67 -0.53 15.02
CA ILE A 512 10.90 0.64 14.51
C ILE A 512 9.93 1.21 15.53
N GLU A 513 9.67 0.51 16.61
CA GLU A 513 8.75 0.95 17.66
C GLU A 513 9.25 2.25 18.30
N LEU A 514 8.29 3.07 18.69
CA LEU A 514 8.55 4.19 19.60
C LEU A 514 8.95 3.65 20.96
N GLU A 515 9.80 4.39 21.65
CA GLU A 515 10.15 4.07 23.02
C GLU A 515 8.88 4.14 23.89
N LYS A 516 8.78 3.17 24.80
CA LYS A 516 7.72 3.15 25.82
C LYS A 516 8.03 4.26 26.81
N GLU A 517 7.06 5.15 26.99
CA GLU A 517 7.11 6.21 28.01
C GLU A 517 7.12 5.63 29.42
#